data_AF-A4WIG2-F1
#
_entry.id   AF-A4WIG2-F1
#
_cell.length_a   1.000
_cell.length_b   1.000
_cell.length_c   1.000
_cell.angle_alpha   90.00
_cell.angle_beta   90.00
_cell.angle_gamma   90.00
#
_symmetry.space_group_name_H-M   'P 1'
#
loop_
_entity.id
_entity.type
_entity.pdbx_description
1 polymer ?
#
loop_
_entity_poly.entity_id
_entity_poly.type
_entity_poly.pdbx_seq_one_letter_code
_entity_poly.pdbx_strand_id
1 'polypeptide(L)'
;MRVKIVPRGVLAAVAQEERILCLYARGLGARQISFITGLPLSTVYRKIAKLKKLGVLQPGIYIAGEVHDGLVKILGKPVLLLAEDYCAYIPERCQYDSCMSCPHYVVHLKALHAMGLAEGQYAEPRHLVEELVERVKKAVRDGFWVELHASRSSKKPARAPQRRRLLQKPTRPPPV
;
A
#
# COMPACT_ATOMS: atom_id res chain seq x y z
N MET A 1 -5.27 -14.20 -7.89
CA MET A 1 -4.51 -12.94 -7.75
C MET A 1 -5.31 -11.96 -6.90
N ARG A 2 -4.72 -11.30 -5.90
CA ARG A 2 -5.43 -10.33 -5.04
C ARG A 2 -5.33 -8.92 -5.63
N VAL A 3 -6.47 -8.31 -5.95
CA VAL A 3 -6.56 -6.90 -6.35
C VAL A 3 -7.09 -6.10 -5.15
N LYS A 4 -6.44 -4.97 -4.85
CA LYS A 4 -6.78 -4.08 -3.75
C LYS A 4 -7.07 -2.69 -4.31
N ILE A 5 -8.30 -2.22 -4.10
CA ILE A 5 -8.67 -0.84 -4.40
C ILE A 5 -8.29 0.00 -3.18
N VAL A 6 -7.41 0.98 -3.37
CA VAL A 6 -6.89 1.82 -2.28
C VAL A 6 -7.12 3.30 -2.58
N PRO A 7 -7.31 4.16 -1.56
CA PRO A 7 -7.42 5.59 -1.79
C PRO A 7 -6.19 6.12 -2.56
N ARG A 8 -6.41 7.03 -3.51
CA ARG A 8 -5.32 7.65 -4.30
C ARG A 8 -4.15 8.16 -3.44
N GLY A 9 -4.45 8.74 -2.27
CA GLY A 9 -3.44 9.22 -1.32
C GLY A 9 -2.49 8.13 -0.78
N VAL A 10 -2.93 6.86 -0.71
CA VAL A 10 -2.07 5.73 -0.31
C VAL A 10 -0.98 5.52 -1.36
N LEU A 11 -1.34 5.47 -2.64
CA LEU A 11 -0.37 5.27 -3.72
C LEU A 11 0.51 6.49 -3.96
N ALA A 12 0.02 7.70 -3.68
CA ALA A 12 0.86 8.89 -3.65
C ALA A 12 1.94 8.81 -2.55
N ALA A 13 1.59 8.29 -1.37
CA ALA A 13 2.55 8.07 -0.29
C ALA A 13 3.56 6.94 -0.61
N VAL A 14 3.15 5.93 -1.38
CA VAL A 14 4.03 4.87 -1.88
C VAL A 14 5.03 5.39 -2.90
N ALA A 15 4.64 6.30 -3.79
CA ALA A 15 5.54 6.85 -4.82
C ALA A 15 6.84 7.42 -4.22
N GLN A 16 6.75 8.04 -3.04
CA GLN A 16 7.90 8.60 -2.31
C GLN A 16 8.86 7.53 -1.76
N GLU A 17 8.40 6.29 -1.64
CA GLU A 17 9.07 5.18 -0.97
C GLU A 17 9.20 3.94 -1.87
N GLU A 18 8.89 4.07 -3.17
CA GLU A 18 8.74 2.93 -4.11
C GLU A 18 10.02 2.08 -4.15
N ARG A 19 11.19 2.72 -4.13
CA ARG A 19 12.48 2.04 -4.21
C ARG A 19 12.71 1.14 -3.00
N ILE A 20 12.34 1.60 -1.82
CA ILE A 20 12.46 0.81 -0.58
C ILE A 20 11.42 -0.29 -0.57
N LEU A 21 10.20 0.00 -1.01
CA LEU A 21 9.15 -1.01 -1.16
C LEU A 21 9.62 -2.16 -2.05
N CYS A 22 10.15 -1.84 -3.24
CA CYS A 22 10.58 -2.84 -4.21
C CYS A 22 11.76 -3.68 -3.70
N LEU A 23 12.73 -3.07 -3.01
CA LEU A 23 13.84 -3.83 -2.42
C LEU A 23 13.35 -4.71 -1.26
N TYR A 24 12.44 -4.21 -0.44
CA TYR A 24 11.88 -4.97 0.67
C TYR A 24 11.03 -6.16 0.20
N ALA A 25 10.27 -5.99 -0.88
CA ALA A 25 9.46 -7.04 -1.49
C ALA A 25 10.30 -8.20 -2.04
N ARG A 26 11.50 -7.89 -2.55
CA ARG A 26 12.52 -8.89 -2.97
C ARG A 26 13.23 -9.59 -1.80
N GLY A 27 12.74 -9.43 -0.58
CA GLY A 27 13.28 -10.07 0.62
C GLY A 27 14.53 -9.40 1.21
N LEU A 28 14.96 -8.23 0.71
CA LEU A 28 16.14 -7.57 1.27
C LEU A 28 15.86 -7.02 2.67
N GLY A 29 16.79 -7.28 3.59
CA GLY A 29 16.76 -6.75 4.95
C GLY A 29 17.08 -5.25 5.01
N ALA A 30 16.68 -4.58 6.09
CA ALA A 30 16.87 -3.13 6.25
C ALA A 30 18.35 -2.69 6.14
N ARG A 31 19.30 -3.54 6.58
CA ARG A 31 20.75 -3.27 6.44
C ARG A 31 21.20 -3.27 4.97
N GLN A 32 20.76 -4.26 4.19
CA GLN A 32 21.07 -4.35 2.76
C GLN A 32 20.43 -3.19 1.99
N ILE A 33 19.18 -2.84 2.32
CA ILE A 33 18.50 -1.69 1.71
C ILE A 33 19.24 -0.39 2.04
N SER A 34 19.66 -0.20 3.30
CA SER A 34 20.45 0.97 3.72
C SER A 34 21.74 1.10 2.91
N PHE A 35 22.47 0.00 2.74
CA PHE A 35 23.68 -0.04 1.91
C PHE A 35 23.40 0.32 0.44
N ILE A 36 22.40 -0.29 -0.19
CA ILE A 36 22.07 -0.07 -1.62
C ILE A 36 21.54 1.35 -1.89
N THR A 37 20.78 1.90 -0.94
CA THR A 37 20.14 3.21 -1.10
C THR A 37 20.99 4.37 -0.58
N GLY A 38 22.06 4.10 0.17
CA GLY A 38 22.85 5.10 0.88
C GLY A 38 22.09 5.78 2.03
N LEU A 39 20.90 5.32 2.38
CA LEU A 39 20.08 5.92 3.43
C LEU A 39 20.51 5.42 4.81
N PRO A 40 20.41 6.25 5.87
CA PRO A 40 20.63 5.80 7.23
C PRO A 40 19.69 4.65 7.60
N LEU A 41 20.22 3.66 8.34
CA LEU A 41 19.45 2.48 8.74
C LEU A 41 18.15 2.83 9.48
N SER A 42 18.19 3.85 10.36
CA SER A 42 17.02 4.38 11.06
C SER A 42 15.94 4.91 10.10
N THR A 43 16.36 5.57 9.02
CA THR A 43 15.46 6.09 7.99
C THR A 43 14.81 4.95 7.20
N VAL A 44 15.57 3.90 6.87
CA VAL A 44 15.03 2.70 6.19
C VAL A 44 13.97 2.03 7.07
N TYR A 45 14.24 1.80 8.36
CA TYR A 45 13.25 1.25 9.28
C TYR A 45 11.98 2.08 9.37
N ARG A 46 12.11 3.42 9.46
CA ARG A 46 10.96 4.33 9.50
C ARG A 46 10.11 4.22 8.24
N LYS A 47 10.75 4.16 7.07
CA LYS A 47 10.08 4.07 5.76
C LYS A 47 9.39 2.70 5.58
N ILE A 48 10.03 1.60 5.97
CA ILE A 48 9.39 0.26 6.01
C ILE A 48 8.19 0.27 6.96
N ALA A 49 8.31 0.86 8.14
CA ALA A 49 7.21 0.95 9.09
C ALA A 49 6.03 1.79 8.55
N LYS A 50 6.31 2.87 7.79
CA LYS A 50 5.30 3.64 7.06
C LYS A 50 4.57 2.76 6.04
N LEU A 51 5.30 2.01 5.21
CA LEU A 51 4.73 1.08 4.23
C LEU A 51 3.89 -0.03 4.89
N LYS A 52 4.33 -0.57 6.04
CA LYS A 52 3.54 -1.52 6.87
C LYS A 52 2.20 -0.94 7.27
N LYS A 53 2.18 0.31 7.75
CA LYS A 53 0.95 1.00 8.16
C LYS A 53 -0.01 1.26 7.01
N LEU A 54 0.51 1.44 5.79
CA LEU A 54 -0.28 1.63 4.58
C LEU A 54 -0.88 0.31 4.04
N GLY A 55 -0.44 -0.86 4.52
CA GLY A 55 -0.96 -2.16 4.08
C GLY A 55 -0.51 -2.60 2.67
N VAL A 56 0.58 -2.02 2.16
CA VAL A 56 1.06 -2.17 0.77
C VAL A 56 2.26 -3.11 0.61
N LEU A 57 2.46 -4.04 1.54
CA LEU A 57 3.62 -4.95 1.56
C LEU A 57 3.30 -6.38 1.14
N GLN A 58 2.03 -6.68 0.87
CA GLN A 58 1.63 -8.02 0.45
C GLN A 58 1.63 -8.09 -1.07
N PRO A 59 2.04 -9.24 -1.65
CA PRO A 59 1.86 -9.48 -3.07
C PRO A 59 0.42 -9.23 -3.52
N GLY A 60 0.27 -8.51 -4.64
CA GLY A 60 -1.01 -8.11 -5.18
C GLY A 60 -0.91 -6.91 -6.11
N ILE A 61 -2.06 -6.58 -6.69
CA ILE A 61 -2.25 -5.40 -7.52
C ILE A 61 -2.99 -4.35 -6.70
N TYR A 62 -2.45 -3.15 -6.63
CA TYR A 62 -3.03 -2.02 -5.94
C TYR A 62 -3.46 -0.97 -6.97
N ILE A 63 -4.75 -0.69 -7.02
CA ILE A 63 -5.34 0.28 -7.96
C ILE A 63 -5.91 1.45 -7.16
N ALA A 64 -5.63 2.68 -7.61
CA ALA A 64 -6.19 3.86 -6.98
C ALA A 64 -7.72 3.93 -7.18
N GLY A 65 -8.44 4.29 -6.13
CA GLY A 65 -9.85 4.65 -6.17
C GLY A 65 -10.11 5.99 -5.48
N GLU A 66 -11.18 6.64 -5.89
CA GLU A 66 -11.70 7.86 -5.28
C GLU A 66 -13.18 7.68 -4.94
N VAL A 67 -13.64 8.31 -3.86
CA VAL A 67 -15.05 8.32 -3.48
C VAL A 67 -15.65 9.65 -3.92
N HIS A 68 -16.72 9.58 -4.71
CA HIS A 68 -17.48 10.73 -5.21
C HIS A 68 -18.96 10.45 -4.98
N ASP A 69 -19.63 11.26 -4.15
CA ASP A 69 -21.07 11.17 -3.88
C ASP A 69 -21.57 9.75 -3.51
N GLY A 70 -20.80 9.05 -2.67
CA GLY A 70 -21.13 7.69 -2.24
C GLY A 70 -20.78 6.59 -3.25
N LEU A 71 -20.26 6.93 -4.43
CA LEU A 71 -19.75 6.01 -5.43
C LEU A 71 -18.23 5.89 -5.36
N VAL A 72 -17.70 4.69 -5.62
CA VAL A 72 -16.26 4.46 -5.76
C VAL A 72 -15.88 4.49 -7.23
N LYS A 73 -15.11 5.51 -7.63
CA LYS A 73 -14.51 5.61 -8.95
C LYS A 73 -13.15 4.92 -8.94
N ILE A 74 -13.02 3.82 -9.67
CA ILE A 74 -11.74 3.14 -9.89
C ILE A 74 -10.95 3.92 -10.94
N LEU A 75 -9.72 4.30 -10.60
CA LEU A 75 -8.82 5.04 -11.49
C LEU A 75 -7.95 4.06 -12.29
N GLY A 76 -7.57 4.47 -13.51
CA GLY A 76 -6.61 3.71 -14.32
C GLY A 76 -5.16 3.85 -13.86
N LYS A 77 -4.86 4.91 -13.10
CA LYS A 77 -3.54 5.25 -12.53
C LYS A 77 -3.73 6.07 -11.25
N PRO A 78 -2.77 6.07 -10.31
CA PRO A 78 -1.57 5.22 -10.27
C PRO A 78 -1.89 3.75 -9.94
N VAL A 79 -0.99 2.85 -10.32
CA VAL A 79 -1.08 1.40 -10.06
C VAL A 79 0.24 0.92 -9.45
N LEU A 80 0.16 0.05 -8.44
CA LEU A 80 1.31 -0.68 -7.89
C LEU A 80 1.11 -2.17 -8.11
N LEU A 81 2.11 -2.81 -8.70
CA LEU A 81 2.21 -4.25 -8.87
C LEU A 81 3.29 -4.75 -7.92
N LEU A 82 2.92 -5.69 -7.04
CA LEU A 82 3.84 -6.30 -6.09
C LEU A 82 3.76 -7.81 -6.16
N ALA A 83 4.89 -8.47 -6.35
CA ALA A 83 5.10 -9.91 -6.26
C ALA A 83 6.47 -10.17 -5.62
N GLU A 84 6.77 -11.43 -5.33
CA GLU A 84 8.04 -11.82 -4.66
C GLU A 84 9.28 -11.33 -5.43
N ASP A 85 9.25 -11.39 -6.77
CA ASP A 85 10.38 -10.97 -7.61
C ASP A 85 10.15 -9.67 -8.40
N TYR A 86 8.89 -9.22 -8.47
CA TYR A 86 8.48 -8.11 -9.33
C TYR A 86 7.86 -6.99 -8.51
N CYS A 87 8.34 -5.78 -8.75
CA CYS A 87 7.77 -4.58 -8.18
C CYS A 87 7.77 -3.48 -9.24
N ALA A 88 6.58 -2.96 -9.53
CA ALA A 88 6.39 -1.93 -10.53
C ALA A 88 5.37 -0.91 -10.02
N TYR A 89 5.79 0.35 -9.96
CA TYR A 89 4.90 1.47 -9.73
C TYR A 89 4.66 2.20 -11.06
N ILE A 90 3.39 2.38 -11.41
CA ILE A 90 2.96 3.13 -12.57
C ILE A 90 2.38 4.44 -12.06
N PRO A 91 3.09 5.56 -12.23
CA PRO A 91 2.69 6.84 -11.68
C PRO A 91 1.49 7.42 -12.43
N GLU A 92 0.77 8.32 -11.77
CA GLU A 92 -0.38 9.01 -12.36
C GLU A 92 -0.03 9.77 -13.65
N ARG A 93 1.12 10.45 -13.62
CA ARG A 93 1.67 11.22 -14.75
C ARG A 93 2.28 10.37 -15.88
N CYS A 94 2.15 9.05 -15.83
CA CYS A 94 2.63 8.19 -16.91
C CYS A 94 1.83 8.52 -18.19
N GLN A 95 2.48 9.02 -19.23
CA GLN A 95 1.81 9.44 -20.47
C GLN A 95 1.51 8.26 -21.41
N TYR A 96 2.17 7.10 -21.22
CA TYR A 96 2.06 5.89 -22.05
C TYR A 96 2.44 6.03 -23.53
N ASP A 97 2.40 7.23 -24.12
CA ASP A 97 2.66 7.50 -25.53
C ASP A 97 4.06 7.09 -26.02
N SER A 98 5.00 6.92 -25.08
CA SER A 98 6.39 6.55 -25.34
C SER A 98 6.82 5.35 -24.48
N CYS A 99 5.91 4.39 -24.28
CA CYS A 99 6.17 3.21 -23.46
C CYS A 99 7.41 2.43 -23.91
N MET A 100 7.61 2.23 -25.22
CA MET A 100 8.76 1.48 -25.73
C MET A 100 10.13 2.11 -25.41
N SER A 101 10.18 3.43 -25.27
CA SER A 101 11.40 4.18 -24.91
C SER A 101 11.49 4.48 -23.40
N CYS A 102 10.51 4.05 -22.60
CA CYS A 102 10.50 4.29 -21.17
C CYS A 102 11.57 3.44 -20.48
N PRO A 103 12.42 4.01 -19.59
CA PRO A 103 13.43 3.24 -18.86
C PRO A 103 12.82 2.16 -17.94
N HIS A 104 11.54 2.28 -17.61
CA HIS A 104 10.81 1.32 -16.77
C HIS A 104 10.02 0.28 -17.58
N TYR A 105 10.03 0.34 -18.91
CA TYR A 105 9.23 -0.52 -19.79
C TYR A 105 9.39 -2.01 -19.45
N VAL A 106 10.64 -2.50 -19.43
CA VAL A 106 10.93 -3.92 -19.19
C VAL A 106 10.48 -4.35 -17.80
N VAL A 107 10.64 -3.50 -16.79
CA VAL A 107 10.24 -3.79 -15.41
C VAL A 107 8.72 -3.88 -15.30
N HIS A 108 8.00 -2.92 -15.89
CA HIS A 108 6.54 -2.89 -15.91
C HIS A 108 5.97 -4.09 -16.67
N LEU A 109 6.50 -4.37 -17.87
CA LEU A 109 6.06 -5.49 -18.70
C LEU A 109 6.26 -6.83 -17.99
N LYS A 110 7.45 -7.06 -17.41
CA LYS A 110 7.73 -8.27 -16.62
C LYS A 110 6.76 -8.41 -15.44
N ALA A 111 6.52 -7.34 -14.69
CA ALA A 111 5.58 -7.36 -13.58
C ALA A 111 4.15 -7.70 -14.03
N LEU A 112 3.69 -7.13 -15.15
CA LEU A 112 2.36 -7.41 -15.70
C LEU A 112 2.22 -8.86 -16.20
N HIS A 113 3.25 -9.40 -16.87
CA HIS A 113 3.29 -10.82 -17.25
C HIS A 113 3.26 -11.75 -16.05
N ALA A 114 4.06 -11.47 -15.02
CA ALA A 114 4.11 -12.29 -13.81
C ALA A 114 2.76 -12.34 -13.07
N MET A 115 1.95 -11.30 -13.23
CA MET A 115 0.59 -11.22 -12.68
C MET A 115 -0.46 -11.89 -13.59
N GLY A 116 -0.06 -12.52 -14.69
CA GLY A 116 -0.97 -13.21 -15.61
C GLY A 116 -1.90 -12.26 -16.38
N LEU A 117 -1.50 -10.99 -16.52
CA LEU A 117 -2.31 -9.99 -17.23
C LEU A 117 -2.03 -9.94 -18.72
N ALA A 118 -0.89 -10.44 -19.17
CA ALA A 118 -0.49 -10.41 -20.56
C ALA A 118 -0.65 -11.78 -21.23
N GLU A 119 -1.74 -11.94 -21.98
CA GLU A 119 -1.96 -13.05 -22.90
C GLU A 119 -1.75 -12.54 -24.34
N GLY A 120 -0.53 -12.68 -24.89
CA GLY A 120 -0.24 -12.32 -26.28
C GLY A 120 1.07 -11.56 -26.49
N GLN A 121 1.58 -11.58 -27.73
CA GLN A 121 2.94 -11.13 -28.08
C GLN A 121 3.13 -9.61 -28.23
N TYR A 122 2.11 -8.76 -28.06
CA TYR A 122 2.22 -7.32 -28.43
C TYR A 122 1.50 -6.33 -27.51
N ALA A 123 1.13 -6.72 -26.29
CA ALA A 123 0.46 -5.80 -25.37
C ALA A 123 1.46 -4.85 -24.67
N GLU A 124 1.45 -3.58 -25.04
CA GLU A 124 2.14 -2.55 -24.24
C GLU A 124 1.58 -2.48 -22.80
N PRO A 125 2.40 -2.06 -21.81
CA PRO A 125 1.96 -1.92 -20.42
C PRO A 125 0.66 -1.14 -20.23
N ARG A 126 0.38 -0.15 -21.10
CA ARG A 126 -0.87 0.64 -21.05
C ARG A 126 -2.10 -0.23 -21.27
N HIS A 127 -2.09 -1.08 -22.30
CA HIS A 127 -3.24 -1.89 -22.68
C HIS A 127 -3.54 -2.92 -21.59
N LEU A 128 -2.49 -3.49 -20.98
CA LEU A 128 -2.59 -4.44 -19.88
C LEU A 128 -3.19 -3.81 -18.61
N VAL A 129 -2.83 -2.57 -18.31
CA VAL A 129 -3.38 -1.83 -17.16
C VAL A 129 -4.83 -1.45 -17.40
N GLU A 130 -5.18 -0.98 -18.60
CA GLU A 130 -6.55 -0.64 -18.98
C GLU A 130 -7.46 -1.87 -18.90
N GLU A 131 -7.02 -2.99 -19.47
CA GLU A 131 -7.73 -4.26 -19.41
C GLU A 131 -7.93 -4.75 -17.97
N LEU A 132 -6.89 -4.70 -17.14
CA LEU A 132 -6.97 -4.99 -15.72
C LEU A 132 -8.06 -4.15 -15.04
N VAL A 133 -8.07 -2.85 -15.28
CA VAL A 133 -9.04 -1.93 -14.66
C VAL A 133 -10.46 -2.26 -15.10
N GLU A 134 -10.68 -2.57 -16.38
CA GLU A 134 -12.00 -2.99 -16.87
C GLU A 134 -12.43 -4.35 -16.30
N ARG A 135 -11.52 -5.33 -16.20
CA ARG A 135 -11.79 -6.61 -15.52
C ARG A 135 -12.22 -6.39 -14.07
N VAL A 136 -11.55 -5.48 -13.35
CA VAL A 136 -11.89 -5.14 -11.97
C VAL A 136 -13.24 -4.43 -11.89
N LYS A 137 -13.51 -3.44 -12.75
CA LYS A 137 -14.82 -2.77 -12.81
C LYS A 137 -15.96 -3.76 -13.05
N LYS A 138 -15.77 -4.72 -13.98
CA LYS A 138 -16.75 -5.78 -14.26
C LYS A 138 -16.99 -6.65 -13.03
N ALA A 139 -15.92 -7.14 -12.39
CA ALA A 139 -16.02 -7.94 -11.18
C ALA A 139 -16.71 -7.18 -10.02
N VAL A 140 -16.44 -5.89 -9.85
CA VAL A 140 -17.09 -5.06 -8.82
C VAL A 140 -18.57 -4.85 -9.11
N ARG A 141 -18.97 -4.69 -10.38
CA ARG A 141 -20.39 -4.62 -10.78
C ARG A 141 -21.15 -5.90 -10.46
N ASP A 142 -20.48 -7.04 -10.58
CA ASP A 142 -21.04 -8.36 -10.24
C ASP A 142 -21.09 -8.60 -8.71
N GLY A 143 -20.65 -7.62 -7.89
CA GLY A 143 -20.56 -7.71 -6.43
C GLY A 143 -19.21 -8.25 -5.96
N PHE A 144 -18.78 -7.86 -4.75
CA PHE A 144 -17.47 -8.27 -4.22
C PHE A 144 -17.48 -8.61 -2.73
N TRP A 145 -16.55 -9.50 -2.33
CA TRP A 145 -16.22 -9.79 -0.94
C TRP A 145 -15.14 -8.82 -0.45
N VAL A 146 -15.39 -8.13 0.66
CA VAL A 146 -14.45 -7.12 1.20
C VAL A 146 -13.63 -7.70 2.34
N GLU A 147 -12.31 -7.87 2.15
CA GLU A 147 -11.37 -8.00 3.27
C GLU A 147 -11.02 -6.60 3.80
N LEU A 148 -11.72 -6.15 4.85
CA LEU A 148 -11.43 -4.89 5.52
C LEU A 148 -10.17 -5.02 6.38
N HIS A 149 -9.03 -4.54 5.85
CA HIS A 149 -7.86 -4.30 6.68
C HIS A 149 -8.01 -2.97 7.43
N ALA A 150 -8.59 -3.03 8.63
CA ALA A 150 -8.58 -1.89 9.54
C ALA A 150 -7.13 -1.54 9.89
N SER A 151 -6.61 -0.45 9.33
CA SER A 151 -5.44 0.22 9.88
C SER A 151 -5.85 0.75 11.25
N ARG A 152 -5.66 -0.04 12.30
CA ARG A 152 -5.82 0.45 13.69
C ARG A 152 -4.81 1.58 13.88
N SER A 153 -5.29 2.81 13.76
CA SER A 153 -4.62 3.97 14.33
C SER A 153 -4.56 3.72 15.82
N SER A 154 -3.42 3.23 16.30
CA SER A 154 -3.11 3.16 17.72
C SER A 154 -2.91 4.59 18.24
N LYS A 155 -3.99 5.38 18.34
CA LYS A 155 -4.07 6.44 19.32
C LYS A 155 -4.07 5.72 20.66
N LYS A 156 -2.90 5.67 21.33
CA LYS A 156 -2.87 5.41 22.77
C LYS A 156 -3.86 6.38 23.41
N PRO A 157 -4.87 5.92 24.16
CA PRO A 157 -5.67 6.84 24.96
C PRO A 157 -4.71 7.60 25.88
N ALA A 158 -4.84 8.92 25.90
CA ALA A 158 -4.10 9.76 26.82
C ALA A 158 -4.30 9.20 28.24
N ARG A 159 -3.20 8.99 28.97
CA ARG A 159 -3.24 8.58 30.37
C ARG A 159 -4.09 9.61 31.11
N ALA A 160 -5.24 9.18 31.62
CA ALA A 160 -6.02 9.98 32.55
C ALA A 160 -5.13 10.35 33.76
N PRO A 161 -5.17 11.59 34.26
CA PRO A 161 -4.38 11.98 35.41
C PRO A 161 -4.77 11.11 36.62
N GLN A 162 -3.77 10.51 37.26
CA GLN A 162 -3.94 9.76 38.50
C GLN A 162 -4.56 10.68 39.56
N ARG A 163 -5.85 10.48 39.87
CA ARG A 163 -6.43 11.03 41.10
C ARG A 163 -5.70 10.38 42.28
N ARG A 164 -4.89 11.17 42.99
CA ARG A 164 -4.39 10.84 44.33
C ARG A 164 -5.60 10.42 45.17
N ARG A 165 -5.70 9.15 45.54
CA ARG A 165 -6.60 8.71 46.61
C ARG A 165 -6.08 9.32 47.90
N LEU A 166 -6.79 10.31 48.42
CA LEU A 166 -6.66 10.73 49.80
C LEU A 166 -7.06 9.53 50.67
N LEU A 167 -6.09 9.03 51.45
CA LEU A 167 -6.31 8.04 52.50
C LEU A 167 -7.37 8.58 53.47
N GLN A 168 -8.57 8.01 53.42
CA GLN A 168 -9.55 8.20 54.48
C GLN A 168 -9.03 7.51 55.74
N LYS A 169 -8.84 8.29 56.81
CA LYS A 169 -8.54 7.75 58.15
C LYS A 169 -9.69 6.85 58.60
N PRO A 170 -9.42 5.67 59.18
CA PRO A 170 -10.48 4.84 59.73
C PRO A 170 -11.06 5.52 60.99
N THR A 171 -12.36 5.80 60.94
CA THR A 171 -13.19 6.18 62.09
C THR A 171 -13.30 4.97 63.03
N ARG A 172 -12.86 5.13 64.28
CA ARG A 172 -13.11 4.16 65.36
C ARG A 172 -14.63 4.10 65.63
N PRO A 173 -15.21 2.90 65.82
CA PRO A 173 -16.56 2.80 66.36
C PRO A 173 -16.57 3.18 67.85
N PRO A 174 -17.69 3.72 68.38
CA PRO A 174 -17.80 4.08 69.78
C PRO A 174 -17.86 2.84 70.68
N PRO A 175 -17.39 2.93 71.94
CA PRO A 175 -17.40 1.83 72.89
C PRO A 175 -18.80 1.55 73.45
N VAL A 176 -19.00 0.29 73.85
CA VAL A 176 -20.17 -0.25 74.56
C VAL A 176 -20.22 0.29 75.99
#